data_AF-A0A2E4DE82-F1
#
_entry.id   AF-A0A2E4DE82-F1
#
_cell.length_a   1.000
_cell.length_b   1.000
_cell.length_c   1.000
_cell.angle_alpha   90.00
_cell.angle_beta   90.00
_cell.angle_gamma   90.00
#
_symmetry.space_group_name_H-M   'P 1'
#
loop_
_entity.id
_entity.type
_entity.pdbx_description
1 polymer ?
#
loop_
_entity_poly.entity_id
_entity_poly.type
_entity_poly.pdbx_seq_one_letter_code
_entity_poly.pdbx_strand_id
1 'polypeptide(L)'
;MLGIKHSAPQLEIQTLNNGKYDLEKSKTNKFSMIVFYRGYHCPVCKKYLETLNSNLAAYKDLGVADIIAVSGDTKERAQKSFEEWDISKLNIGYDLDEQTMRSWNLYLSNSIKDAEPQVFNEPGLFLIDSDKNLFYVAINSMPFGRPDLEGFHKSLKFIIDEDYPARGQYREARSIDESEHRENTNHVDDMFIDRWSPRAFDKDYHLTEDQLNKLFGAAKWTPSCYNEQPWSFRVATNDSPQFQKFLDLLVDMNQDWAKNASAIVFIIGRKKFAKNDKDNSVYQFDCGAAWMSLTMQARLMGLYTHGMAGIKKDDVNNYFDLDTDKQEVICGFAVGKNTTKDVLPEKLQEKEHLRGRNDLDEFVEFYS
;
A
#
# COMPACT_ATOMS: atom_id res chain seq x y z
N MET A 1 1.68 4.23 -0.41
CA MET A 1 2.17 5.36 -1.24
C MET A 1 2.34 4.80 -2.65
N LEU A 2 1.71 5.38 -3.67
CA LEU A 2 1.87 4.92 -5.06
C LEU A 2 3.36 4.92 -5.42
N GLY A 3 3.98 3.74 -5.51
CA GLY A 3 5.30 3.65 -6.15
C GLY A 3 5.14 3.94 -7.64
N ILE A 4 6.05 4.72 -8.22
CA ILE A 4 5.91 5.33 -9.56
C ILE A 4 6.23 4.31 -10.69
N LYS A 5 5.57 3.15 -10.67
CA LYS A 5 5.37 2.22 -11.79
C LYS A 5 3.95 1.67 -11.73
N HIS A 6 2.99 2.58 -11.75
CA HIS A 6 1.57 2.24 -11.77
C HIS A 6 0.94 2.92 -12.97
N SER A 7 0.10 2.16 -13.67
CA SER A 7 -0.90 2.75 -14.56
C SER A 7 -1.64 3.85 -13.79
N ALA A 8 -1.87 4.97 -14.44
CA ALA A 8 -2.67 6.04 -13.88
C ALA A 8 -4.03 5.47 -13.46
N PRO A 9 -4.55 5.84 -12.28
CA PRO A 9 -5.90 5.44 -11.91
C PRO A 9 -6.88 5.88 -13.00
N GLN A 10 -7.94 5.09 -13.21
CA GLN A 10 -8.96 5.45 -14.19
C GLN A 10 -9.53 6.85 -13.89
N LEU A 11 -9.73 7.65 -14.93
CA LEU A 11 -10.43 8.93 -14.85
C LEU A 11 -11.40 9.06 -16.02
N GLU A 12 -12.68 8.93 -15.69
CA GLU A 12 -13.79 9.23 -16.60
C GLU A 12 -14.68 10.30 -15.97
N ILE A 13 -14.87 11.43 -16.65
CA ILE A 13 -15.60 12.56 -16.07
C ILE A 13 -16.30 13.40 -17.12
N GLN A 14 -17.41 14.04 -16.75
CA GLN A 14 -18.05 15.03 -17.61
C GLN A 14 -17.28 16.35 -17.59
N THR A 15 -17.26 17.04 -18.73
CA THR A 15 -16.61 18.33 -18.88
C THR A 15 -17.56 19.37 -19.42
N LEU A 16 -17.28 20.65 -19.14
CA LEU A 16 -18.13 21.76 -19.56
C LEU A 16 -18.12 21.97 -21.07
N ASN A 17 -16.98 21.74 -21.73
CA ASN A 17 -16.74 22.14 -23.10
C ASN A 17 -16.47 20.99 -24.09
N ASN A 18 -16.14 19.78 -23.62
CA ASN A 18 -15.74 18.66 -24.50
C ASN A 18 -16.47 17.34 -24.21
N GLY A 19 -17.63 17.38 -23.53
CA GLY A 19 -18.42 16.19 -23.22
C GLY A 19 -17.72 15.27 -22.22
N LYS A 20 -17.84 13.95 -22.39
CA LYS A 20 -17.21 12.97 -21.50
C LYS A 20 -15.73 12.83 -21.82
N TYR A 21 -14.89 13.13 -20.84
CA TYR A 21 -13.47 12.82 -20.83
C TYR A 21 -13.24 11.38 -20.35
N ASP A 22 -12.22 10.74 -20.93
CA ASP A 22 -11.78 9.39 -20.60
C ASP A 22 -10.27 9.30 -20.87
N LEU A 23 -9.49 9.14 -19.79
CA LEU A 23 -8.03 9.08 -19.86
C LEU A 23 -7.53 7.93 -20.72
N GLU A 24 -8.21 6.77 -20.72
CA GLU A 24 -7.82 5.61 -21.52
C GLU A 24 -7.96 5.90 -23.01
N LYS A 25 -8.96 6.71 -23.38
CA LYS A 25 -9.19 7.14 -24.77
C LYS A 25 -8.40 8.37 -25.18
N SER A 26 -7.64 8.98 -24.26
CA SER A 26 -6.85 10.17 -24.56
C SER A 26 -5.78 9.87 -25.61
N LYS A 27 -5.72 10.71 -26.64
CA LYS A 27 -4.68 10.67 -27.68
C LYS A 27 -3.63 11.71 -27.35
N THR A 28 -2.47 11.27 -26.88
CA THR A 28 -1.32 12.14 -26.66
C THR A 28 -0.08 11.59 -27.34
N ASN A 29 0.80 12.49 -27.80
CA ASN A 29 2.06 12.13 -28.43
C ASN A 29 3.19 11.92 -27.41
N LYS A 30 3.12 12.59 -26.25
CA LYS A 30 4.12 12.48 -25.18
C LYS A 30 3.46 12.29 -23.82
N PHE A 31 2.67 13.27 -23.37
CA PHE A 31 2.03 13.22 -22.06
C PHE A 31 0.58 13.71 -22.08
N SER A 32 -0.27 13.15 -21.23
CA SER A 32 -1.49 13.82 -20.77
C SER A 32 -1.19 14.55 -19.46
N MET A 33 -1.84 15.70 -19.23
CA MET A 33 -1.73 16.47 -18.00
C MET A 33 -3.09 16.60 -17.33
N ILE A 34 -3.14 16.20 -16.06
CA ILE A 34 -4.34 16.32 -15.23
C ILE A 34 -4.03 17.26 -14.07
N VAL A 35 -4.82 18.32 -13.94
CA VAL A 35 -4.73 19.29 -12.86
C VAL A 35 -5.95 19.17 -11.97
N PHE A 36 -5.79 18.55 -10.81
CA PHE A 36 -6.80 18.60 -9.77
C PHE A 36 -6.71 19.93 -9.02
N TYR A 37 -7.82 20.68 -9.00
CA TYR A 37 -7.93 21.95 -8.28
C TYR A 37 -9.01 21.86 -7.21
N ARG A 38 -8.91 22.72 -6.19
CA ARG A 38 -9.82 22.71 -5.02
C ARG A 38 -11.27 23.10 -5.34
N GLY A 39 -11.52 23.73 -6.48
CA GLY A 39 -12.81 24.34 -6.81
C GLY A 39 -12.82 25.88 -6.78
N TYR A 40 -13.96 26.44 -7.12
CA TYR A 40 -14.27 27.86 -7.35
C TYR A 40 -13.97 28.76 -6.13
N HIS A 41 -14.02 28.22 -4.93
CA HIS A 41 -13.74 28.97 -3.71
C HIS A 41 -12.26 29.39 -3.56
N CYS A 42 -11.35 28.82 -4.38
CA CYS A 42 -9.91 28.94 -4.16
C CYS A 42 -9.24 29.96 -5.09
N PRO A 43 -8.82 31.14 -4.60
CA PRO A 43 -8.14 32.14 -5.42
C PRO A 43 -6.75 31.71 -5.91
N VAL A 44 -6.10 30.77 -5.20
CA VAL A 44 -4.83 30.19 -5.65
C VAL A 44 -5.06 29.26 -6.85
N CYS A 45 -6.16 28.49 -6.84
CA CYS A 45 -6.55 27.68 -8.00
C CYS A 45 -6.89 28.56 -9.20
N LYS A 46 -7.59 29.68 -9.00
CA LYS A 46 -7.87 30.67 -10.05
C LYS A 46 -6.58 31.08 -10.77
N LYS A 47 -5.61 31.64 -10.02
CA LYS A 47 -4.33 32.09 -10.58
C LYS A 47 -3.57 30.95 -11.28
N TYR A 48 -3.57 29.75 -10.69
CA TYR A 48 -2.90 28.58 -11.24
C TYR A 48 -3.50 28.17 -12.59
N LEU A 49 -4.82 28.12 -12.70
CA LEU A 49 -5.51 27.77 -13.95
C LEU A 49 -5.41 28.88 -15.01
N GLU A 50 -5.45 30.15 -14.62
CA GLU A 50 -5.20 31.28 -15.54
C GLU A 50 -3.78 31.21 -16.14
N THR A 51 -2.80 30.82 -15.33
CA THR A 51 -1.42 30.60 -15.78
C THR A 51 -1.34 29.41 -16.75
N LEU A 52 -2.01 28.30 -16.45
CA LEU A 52 -2.09 27.14 -17.34
C LEU A 52 -2.76 27.51 -18.68
N ASN A 53 -3.87 28.24 -18.63
CA ASN A 53 -4.62 28.69 -19.80
C ASN A 53 -3.77 29.59 -20.72
N SER A 54 -2.97 30.47 -20.12
CA SER A 54 -2.06 31.36 -20.85
C SER A 54 -0.90 30.60 -21.51
N ASN A 55 -0.40 29.55 -20.87
CA ASN A 55 0.73 28.74 -21.34
C ASN A 55 0.32 27.49 -22.15
N LEU A 56 -0.97 27.30 -22.42
CA LEU A 56 -1.50 26.06 -23.00
C LEU A 56 -0.82 25.69 -24.33
N ALA A 57 -0.51 26.68 -25.17
CA ALA A 57 0.17 26.46 -26.44
C ALA A 57 1.58 25.87 -26.24
N ALA A 58 2.35 26.41 -25.29
CA ALA A 58 3.71 25.92 -25.01
C ALA A 58 3.72 24.46 -24.57
N TYR A 59 2.75 24.04 -23.75
CA TYR A 59 2.61 22.63 -23.37
C TYR A 59 2.22 21.73 -24.55
N LYS A 60 1.28 22.19 -25.40
CA LYS A 60 0.86 21.45 -26.59
C LYS A 60 1.98 21.30 -27.61
N ASP A 61 2.80 22.34 -27.80
CA ASP A 61 3.97 22.32 -28.69
C ASP A 61 5.04 21.31 -28.22
N LEU A 62 5.10 21.04 -26.92
CA LEU A 62 5.92 19.98 -26.32
C LEU A 62 5.27 18.59 -26.37
N GLY A 63 4.11 18.43 -27.03
CA GLY A 63 3.43 17.15 -27.16
C GLY A 63 2.55 16.76 -25.96
N VAL A 64 2.26 17.71 -25.05
CA VAL A 64 1.25 17.54 -23.99
C VAL A 64 -0.12 17.97 -24.54
N ALA A 65 -0.70 17.13 -25.40
CA ALA A 65 -1.88 17.51 -26.17
C ALA A 65 -3.19 17.44 -25.36
N ASP A 66 -3.27 16.49 -24.44
CA ASP A 66 -4.44 16.23 -23.61
C ASP A 66 -4.27 16.87 -22.22
N ILE A 67 -4.93 18.00 -21.98
CA ILE A 67 -4.81 18.78 -20.74
C ILE A 67 -6.20 19.04 -20.19
N ILE A 68 -6.45 18.58 -18.96
CA ILE A 68 -7.73 18.75 -18.25
C ILE A 68 -7.50 19.29 -16.83
N ALA A 69 -8.40 20.16 -16.38
CA ALA A 69 -8.49 20.58 -14.99
C ALA A 69 -9.78 20.05 -14.37
N VAL A 70 -9.69 19.43 -13.19
CA VAL A 70 -10.79 18.68 -12.57
C VAL A 70 -10.95 19.04 -11.10
N SER A 71 -12.18 19.12 -10.61
CA SER A 71 -12.46 19.28 -9.19
C SER A 71 -13.75 18.58 -8.77
N GLY A 72 -13.96 18.44 -7.46
CA GLY A 72 -15.24 18.00 -6.89
C GLY A 72 -16.35 19.06 -6.87
N ASP A 73 -16.15 20.22 -7.52
CA ASP A 73 -17.24 21.20 -7.66
C ASP A 73 -18.37 20.63 -8.51
N THR A 74 -19.60 21.01 -8.19
CA THR A 74 -20.76 20.73 -9.04
C THR A 74 -20.61 21.42 -10.39
N LYS A 75 -21.37 20.96 -11.38
CA LYS A 75 -21.44 21.60 -12.70
C LYS A 75 -21.63 23.12 -12.61
N GLU A 76 -22.54 23.59 -11.75
CA GLU A 76 -22.84 25.03 -11.59
C GLU A 76 -21.64 25.82 -11.05
N ARG A 77 -20.87 25.24 -10.12
CA ARG A 77 -19.69 25.89 -9.54
C ARG A 77 -18.49 25.85 -10.49
N ALA A 78 -18.33 24.76 -11.23
CA ALA A 78 -17.37 24.68 -12.32
C ALA A 78 -17.68 25.70 -13.42
N GLN A 79 -18.96 25.87 -13.78
CA GLN A 79 -19.40 26.87 -14.76
C GLN A 79 -19.02 28.29 -14.33
N LYS A 80 -19.20 28.65 -13.05
CA LYS A 80 -18.73 29.94 -12.52
C LYS A 80 -17.24 30.13 -12.68
N SER A 81 -16.44 29.09 -12.39
CA SER A 81 -14.99 29.14 -12.62
C SER A 81 -14.67 29.40 -14.09
N PHE A 82 -15.37 28.71 -15.00
CA PHE A 82 -15.16 28.84 -16.44
C PHE A 82 -15.55 30.22 -17.00
N GLU A 83 -16.61 30.83 -16.48
CA GLU A 83 -17.11 32.14 -16.94
C GLU A 83 -16.35 33.32 -16.32
N GLU A 84 -15.94 33.19 -15.05
CA GLU A 84 -15.36 34.30 -14.29
C GLU A 84 -13.83 34.28 -14.22
N TRP A 85 -13.21 33.15 -14.56
CA TRP A 85 -11.75 33.01 -14.61
C TRP A 85 -11.33 32.97 -16.08
N ASP A 86 -10.21 33.59 -16.42
CA ASP A 86 -9.71 33.59 -17.80
C ASP A 86 -9.09 32.22 -18.15
N ILE A 87 -9.96 31.20 -18.23
CA ILE A 87 -9.62 29.77 -18.36
C ILE A 87 -10.37 29.08 -19.51
N SER A 88 -10.98 29.86 -20.40
CA SER A 88 -11.87 29.38 -21.46
C SER A 88 -11.24 28.38 -22.45
N LYS A 89 -9.91 28.27 -22.52
CA LYS A 89 -9.20 27.32 -23.39
C LYS A 89 -9.00 25.95 -22.72
N LEU A 90 -9.23 25.84 -21.41
CA LEU A 90 -9.03 24.61 -20.65
C LEU A 90 -10.26 23.71 -20.76
N ASN A 91 -10.02 22.40 -20.73
CA ASN A 91 -11.06 21.41 -20.53
C ASN A 91 -11.36 21.30 -19.03
N ILE A 92 -12.58 21.61 -18.59
CA ILE A 92 -12.93 21.66 -17.16
C ILE A 92 -13.88 20.51 -16.81
N GLY A 93 -13.38 19.57 -16.00
CA GLY A 93 -14.16 18.47 -15.41
C GLY A 93 -14.78 18.84 -14.07
N TYR A 94 -15.96 18.30 -13.80
CA TYR A 94 -16.78 18.59 -12.61
C TYR A 94 -17.41 17.31 -12.04
N ASP A 95 -17.96 17.39 -10.82
CA ASP A 95 -18.55 16.25 -10.08
C ASP A 95 -17.56 15.09 -9.87
N LEU A 96 -16.28 15.39 -9.65
CA LEU A 96 -15.32 14.36 -9.23
C LEU A 96 -15.75 13.79 -7.87
N ASP A 97 -15.96 12.48 -7.80
CA ASP A 97 -16.38 11.82 -6.57
C ASP A 97 -15.20 11.49 -5.64
N GLU A 98 -15.50 11.28 -4.36
CA GLU A 98 -14.51 11.00 -3.32
C GLU A 98 -13.70 9.71 -3.57
N GLN A 99 -14.30 8.67 -4.14
CA GLN A 99 -13.59 7.42 -4.43
C GLN A 99 -12.51 7.66 -5.49
N THR A 100 -12.85 8.42 -6.53
CA THR A 100 -11.89 8.84 -7.57
C THR A 100 -10.83 9.77 -6.99
N MET A 101 -11.18 10.74 -6.13
CA MET A 101 -10.17 11.58 -5.46
C MET A 101 -9.13 10.74 -4.69
N ARG A 102 -9.59 9.70 -3.98
CA ARG A 102 -8.74 8.80 -3.19
C ARG A 102 -7.89 7.87 -4.05
N SER A 103 -8.41 7.38 -5.18
CA SER A 103 -7.63 6.54 -6.11
C SER A 103 -6.43 7.30 -6.68
N TRP A 104 -6.58 8.61 -6.89
CA TRP A 104 -5.51 9.55 -7.27
C TRP A 104 -4.64 10.02 -6.09
N ASN A 105 -4.86 9.50 -4.87
CA ASN A 105 -4.15 9.87 -3.64
C ASN A 105 -4.18 11.38 -3.30
N LEU A 106 -5.22 12.09 -3.75
CA LEU A 106 -5.43 13.47 -3.36
C LEU A 106 -5.76 13.54 -1.86
N TYR A 107 -5.31 14.60 -1.19
CA TYR A 107 -5.83 14.93 0.13
C TYR A 107 -7.26 15.47 0.01
N LEU A 108 -8.11 15.19 0.99
CA LEU A 108 -9.45 15.75 1.07
C LEU A 108 -9.55 16.66 2.30
N SER A 109 -10.21 17.79 2.13
CA SER A 109 -10.42 18.79 3.18
C SER A 109 -11.92 18.96 3.44
N ASN A 110 -12.26 19.16 4.71
CA ASN A 110 -13.59 19.61 5.11
C ASN A 110 -13.67 21.14 4.97
N SER A 111 -14.86 21.64 4.64
CA SER A 111 -15.16 23.07 4.63
C SER A 111 -14.83 23.72 5.97
N ILE A 112 -14.22 24.90 5.91
CA ILE A 112 -14.05 25.80 7.05
C ILE A 112 -14.81 27.14 6.86
N LYS A 113 -15.47 27.31 5.71
CA LYS A 113 -16.20 28.53 5.32
C LYS A 113 -17.37 28.17 4.40
N ASP A 114 -18.48 28.91 4.51
CA ASP A 114 -19.71 28.67 3.72
C ASP A 114 -19.52 28.68 2.19
N ALA A 115 -18.50 29.36 1.68
CA ALA A 115 -18.20 29.40 0.25
C ALA A 115 -17.59 28.08 -0.29
N GLU A 116 -17.06 27.24 0.60
CA GLU A 116 -16.42 25.96 0.27
C GLU A 116 -17.45 24.82 0.23
N PRO A 117 -17.30 23.85 -0.70
CA PRO A 117 -18.03 22.59 -0.61
C PRO A 117 -17.73 21.88 0.71
N GLN A 118 -18.69 21.09 1.22
CA GLN A 118 -18.53 20.36 2.50
C GLN A 118 -17.26 19.51 2.54
N VAL A 119 -16.97 18.83 1.43
CA VAL A 119 -15.74 18.07 1.20
C VAL A 119 -15.22 18.42 -0.19
N PHE A 120 -13.92 18.64 -0.33
CA PHE A 120 -13.27 18.89 -1.62
C PHE A 120 -11.84 18.34 -1.63
N ASN A 121 -11.30 18.07 -2.82
CA ASN A 121 -9.91 17.65 -2.99
C ASN A 121 -8.94 18.83 -2.85
N GLU A 122 -7.80 18.59 -2.23
CA GLU A 122 -6.62 19.44 -2.33
C GLU A 122 -5.94 19.27 -3.71
N PRO A 123 -5.02 20.17 -4.10
CA PRO A 123 -4.55 20.21 -5.47
C PRO A 123 -3.55 19.10 -5.79
N GLY A 124 -3.55 18.70 -7.06
CA GLY A 124 -2.58 17.77 -7.62
C GLY A 124 -2.29 18.05 -9.09
N LEU A 125 -1.05 17.84 -9.52
CA LEU A 125 -0.62 17.88 -10.91
C LEU A 125 -0.02 16.51 -11.27
N PHE A 126 -0.53 15.92 -12.35
CA PHE A 126 -0.09 14.62 -12.84
C PHE A 126 0.32 14.73 -14.31
N LEU A 127 1.44 14.10 -14.66
CA LEU A 127 1.77 13.78 -16.05
C LEU A 127 1.66 12.27 -16.25
N ILE A 128 0.98 11.90 -17.32
CA ILE A 128 0.71 10.51 -17.70
C ILE A 128 1.34 10.29 -19.07
N ASP A 129 2.17 9.27 -19.24
CA ASP A 129 2.81 8.97 -20.52
C ASP A 129 1.85 8.35 -21.55
N SER A 130 2.35 8.05 -22.75
CA SER A 130 1.55 7.46 -23.82
C SER A 130 1.02 6.06 -23.48
N ASP A 131 1.68 5.35 -22.57
CA ASP A 131 1.32 4.00 -22.11
C ASP A 131 0.41 4.04 -20.87
N LYS A 132 -0.13 5.21 -20.54
CA LYS A 132 -1.01 5.47 -19.40
C LYS A 132 -0.34 5.25 -18.04
N ASN A 133 0.99 5.35 -17.95
CA ASN A 133 1.68 5.29 -16.66
C ASN A 133 1.89 6.67 -16.06
N LEU A 134 1.89 6.75 -14.74
CA LEU A 134 2.27 7.97 -14.02
C LEU A 134 3.76 8.26 -14.25
N PHE A 135 4.06 9.42 -14.85
CA PHE A 135 5.43 9.89 -15.06
C PHE A 135 5.88 10.91 -14.00
N TYR A 136 4.98 11.84 -13.66
CA TYR A 136 5.22 12.89 -12.68
C TYR A 136 3.99 13.09 -11.80
N VAL A 137 4.22 13.29 -10.50
CA VAL A 137 3.17 13.54 -9.51
C VAL A 137 3.62 14.66 -8.58
N ALA A 138 2.79 15.69 -8.45
CA ALA A 138 2.89 16.69 -7.40
C ALA A 138 1.53 16.82 -6.70
N ILE A 139 1.44 16.33 -5.47
CA ILE A 139 0.24 16.41 -4.64
C ILE A 139 0.58 17.27 -3.42
N ASN A 140 -0.29 18.21 -3.09
CA ASN A 140 -0.12 19.07 -1.94
C ASN A 140 -1.33 18.92 -1.02
N SER A 141 -1.12 18.88 0.30
CA SER A 141 -2.20 18.91 1.30
C SER A 141 -2.74 20.32 1.56
N MET A 142 -2.21 21.31 0.84
CA MET A 142 -2.51 22.73 0.99
C MET A 142 -2.55 23.36 -0.41
N PRO A 143 -3.22 24.52 -0.57
CA PRO A 143 -3.28 25.19 -1.87
C PRO A 143 -1.94 25.72 -2.39
N PHE A 144 -0.88 25.77 -1.58
CA PHE A 144 0.41 26.41 -1.91
C PHE A 144 1.52 25.38 -2.17
N GLY A 145 2.67 25.85 -2.70
CA GLY A 145 3.84 25.01 -2.96
C GLY A 145 3.70 24.08 -4.17
N ARG A 146 2.82 24.45 -5.11
CA ARG A 146 2.60 23.71 -6.36
C ARG A 146 3.74 23.97 -7.34
N PRO A 147 3.96 23.09 -8.33
CA PRO A 147 4.92 23.34 -9.39
C PRO A 147 4.64 24.65 -10.11
N ASP A 148 5.67 25.46 -10.38
CA ASP A 148 5.51 26.68 -11.16
C ASP A 148 5.26 26.33 -12.64
N LEU A 149 4.05 26.59 -13.12
CA LEU A 149 3.65 26.25 -14.49
C LEU A 149 4.37 27.08 -15.56
N GLU A 150 4.90 28.26 -15.23
CA GLU A 150 5.72 29.01 -16.19
C GLU A 150 7.10 28.39 -16.32
N GLY A 151 7.73 27.94 -15.23
CA GLY A 151 9.00 27.20 -15.29
C GLY A 151 8.87 25.77 -15.80
N PHE A 152 7.74 25.11 -15.55
CA PHE A 152 7.60 23.67 -15.73
C PHE A 152 7.68 23.20 -17.18
N HIS A 153 7.29 24.02 -18.16
CA HIS A 153 7.47 23.67 -19.58
C HIS A 153 8.96 23.50 -19.95
N LYS A 154 9.89 24.20 -19.28
CA LYS A 154 11.34 24.01 -19.50
C LYS A 154 11.80 22.65 -18.99
N SER A 155 11.30 22.24 -17.82
CA SER A 155 11.56 20.90 -17.28
C SER A 155 11.00 19.81 -18.19
N LEU A 156 9.77 20.00 -18.70
CA LEU A 156 9.19 19.10 -19.69
C LEU A 156 10.02 19.00 -20.97
N LYS A 157 10.50 20.14 -21.48
CA LYS A 157 11.37 20.16 -22.64
C LYS A 157 12.63 19.33 -22.41
N PHE A 158 13.30 19.51 -21.27
CA PHE A 158 14.46 18.70 -20.90
C PHE A 158 14.12 17.21 -20.79
N ILE A 159 12.99 16.87 -20.13
CA ILE A 159 12.52 15.49 -20.01
C ILE A 159 12.38 14.83 -21.39
N ILE A 160 11.79 15.54 -22.35
CA ILE A 160 11.54 15.02 -23.70
C ILE A 160 12.82 14.95 -24.52
N ASP A 161 13.64 16.00 -24.49
CA ASP A 161 14.88 16.09 -25.30
C ASP A 161 15.92 15.05 -24.86
N GLU A 162 16.01 14.77 -23.56
CA GLU A 162 17.02 13.86 -22.97
C GLU A 162 16.48 12.44 -22.68
N ASP A 163 15.24 12.14 -23.06
CA ASP A 163 14.56 10.87 -22.72
C ASP A 163 14.66 10.53 -21.22
N TYR A 164 14.44 11.55 -20.37
CA TYR A 164 14.69 11.44 -18.94
C TYR A 164 13.67 10.47 -18.30
N PRO A 165 14.10 9.44 -17.57
CA PRO A 165 13.17 8.43 -17.05
C PRO A 165 12.36 8.96 -15.87
N ALA A 166 11.16 8.42 -15.68
CA ALA A 166 10.38 8.64 -14.47
C ALA A 166 11.18 8.27 -13.20
N ARG A 167 10.98 9.00 -12.12
CA ARG A 167 11.73 8.86 -10.85
C ARG A 167 10.77 8.61 -9.68
N GLY A 168 11.32 8.28 -8.51
CA GLY A 168 10.54 7.90 -7.31
C GLY A 168 9.99 6.48 -7.37
N GLN A 169 10.68 5.61 -8.10
CA GLN A 169 10.34 4.20 -8.28
C GLN A 169 11.01 3.27 -7.26
N TYR A 170 11.88 3.80 -6.38
CA TYR A 170 12.56 2.96 -5.41
C TYR A 170 11.55 2.32 -4.46
N ARG A 171 11.57 1.00 -4.43
CA ARG A 171 10.93 0.16 -3.45
C ARG A 171 12.03 -0.72 -2.88
N GLU A 172 12.06 -0.93 -1.56
CA GLU A 172 12.91 -2.00 -1.02
C GLU A 172 12.58 -3.31 -1.75
N ALA A 173 13.61 -4.07 -2.11
CA ALA A 173 13.47 -5.30 -2.89
C ALA A 173 12.40 -6.22 -2.27
N ARG A 174 11.39 -6.57 -3.08
CA ARG A 174 10.19 -7.30 -2.65
C ARG A 174 10.45 -8.81 -2.52
N SER A 175 11.40 -9.29 -3.31
CA SER A 175 11.97 -10.63 -3.37
C SER A 175 13.50 -10.53 -3.42
N ILE A 176 14.19 -11.63 -3.13
CA ILE A 176 15.65 -11.74 -3.26
C ILE A 176 16.06 -11.69 -4.74
N ASP A 177 15.18 -12.17 -5.62
CA ASP A 177 15.32 -12.13 -7.07
C ASP A 177 14.38 -11.06 -7.65
N GLU A 178 14.95 -9.98 -8.19
CA GLU A 178 14.20 -8.86 -8.77
C GLU A 178 13.41 -9.24 -10.04
N SER A 179 13.70 -10.39 -10.65
CA SER A 179 12.94 -10.90 -11.80
C SER A 179 11.63 -11.60 -11.41
N GLU A 180 11.53 -12.06 -10.17
CA GLU A 180 10.31 -12.68 -9.66
C GLU A 180 9.22 -11.65 -9.39
N HIS A 181 8.04 -11.90 -9.95
CA HIS A 181 6.86 -11.10 -9.72
C HIS A 181 5.62 -11.99 -9.64
N ARG A 182 4.62 -11.50 -8.89
CA ARG A 182 3.26 -12.04 -8.92
C ARG A 182 2.39 -11.09 -9.73
N GLU A 183 1.59 -11.63 -10.62
CA GLU A 183 0.59 -10.82 -11.31
C GLU A 183 -0.48 -10.35 -10.31
N ASN A 184 -0.79 -9.06 -10.34
CA ASN A 184 -1.82 -8.44 -9.52
C ASN A 184 -3.08 -8.20 -10.38
N THR A 185 -3.68 -9.29 -10.87
CA THR A 185 -4.81 -9.28 -11.82
C THR A 185 -6.05 -8.58 -11.29
N ASN A 186 -6.21 -8.52 -9.97
CA ASN A 186 -7.36 -7.89 -9.30
C ASN A 186 -7.05 -6.49 -8.76
N HIS A 187 -5.88 -5.92 -9.08
CA HIS A 187 -5.46 -4.57 -8.67
C HIS A 187 -5.58 -4.32 -7.16
N VAL A 188 -5.28 -5.33 -6.32
CA VAL A 188 -5.27 -5.18 -4.86
C VAL A 188 -4.05 -4.37 -4.42
N ASP A 189 -4.02 -3.91 -3.18
CA ASP A 189 -2.84 -3.20 -2.66
C ASP A 189 -1.60 -4.11 -2.71
N ASP A 190 -0.48 -3.56 -3.18
CA ASP A 190 0.80 -4.26 -3.32
C ASP A 190 1.24 -4.91 -2.01
N MET A 191 0.87 -4.37 -0.84
CA MET A 191 1.22 -4.96 0.46
C MET A 191 0.78 -6.43 0.58
N PHE A 192 -0.34 -6.82 -0.04
CA PHE A 192 -0.82 -8.21 -0.01
C PHE A 192 -0.03 -9.12 -0.94
N ILE A 193 0.45 -8.57 -2.06
CA ILE A 193 1.24 -9.26 -3.08
C ILE A 193 2.70 -9.43 -2.63
N ASP A 194 3.27 -8.35 -2.09
CA ASP A 194 4.65 -8.21 -1.63
C ASP A 194 4.92 -9.03 -0.36
N ARG A 195 3.88 -9.34 0.42
CA ARG A 195 4.02 -10.25 1.56
C ARG A 195 4.23 -11.67 1.05
N TRP A 196 5.31 -12.30 1.50
CA TRP A 196 5.55 -13.73 1.34
C TRP A 196 6.33 -14.27 2.54
N SER A 197 6.61 -15.58 2.52
CA SER A 197 7.25 -16.29 3.64
C SER A 197 8.59 -16.87 3.20
N PRO A 198 9.65 -16.04 3.12
CA PRO A 198 11.01 -16.50 2.85
C PRO A 198 11.56 -17.34 4.00
N ARG A 199 12.69 -18.01 3.77
CA ARG A 199 13.47 -18.73 4.78
C ARG A 199 14.86 -18.14 4.95
N ALA A 200 15.37 -17.40 3.97
CA ALA A 200 16.69 -16.78 4.03
C ALA A 200 16.68 -15.54 4.93
N PHE A 201 17.10 -15.68 6.18
CA PHE A 201 17.19 -14.56 7.11
C PHE A 201 18.64 -14.14 7.36
N ASP A 202 18.83 -12.83 7.55
CA ASP A 202 20.09 -12.24 8.02
C ASP A 202 20.27 -12.53 9.52
N LYS A 203 21.19 -13.45 9.84
CA LYS A 203 21.49 -13.89 11.20
C LYS A 203 22.02 -12.78 12.11
N ASP A 204 22.63 -11.73 11.53
CA ASP A 204 23.26 -10.64 12.27
C ASP A 204 22.29 -9.45 12.46
N TYR A 205 21.06 -9.55 11.92
CA TYR A 205 20.02 -8.58 12.15
C TYR A 205 19.30 -8.82 13.48
N HIS A 206 19.31 -7.82 14.35
CA HIS A 206 18.64 -7.84 15.65
C HIS A 206 17.41 -6.92 15.63
N LEU A 207 16.27 -7.43 16.09
CA LEU A 207 15.06 -6.64 16.22
C LEU A 207 15.22 -5.63 17.35
N THR A 208 14.88 -4.37 17.09
CA THR A 208 14.82 -3.36 18.14
C THR A 208 13.56 -3.53 18.98
N GLU A 209 13.57 -2.98 20.20
CA GLU A 209 12.39 -2.94 21.06
C GLU A 209 11.21 -2.23 20.37
N ASP A 210 11.46 -1.13 19.66
CA ASP A 210 10.45 -0.42 18.88
C ASP A 210 9.82 -1.31 17.78
N GLN A 211 10.64 -2.10 17.07
CA GLN A 211 10.12 -3.04 16.08
C GLN A 211 9.26 -4.12 16.71
N LEU A 212 9.69 -4.72 17.82
CA LEU A 212 8.89 -5.70 18.57
C LEU A 212 7.56 -5.08 19.03
N ASN A 213 7.60 -3.89 19.61
CA ASN A 213 6.41 -3.16 20.05
C ASN A 213 5.45 -2.88 18.89
N LYS A 214 5.96 -2.51 17.70
CA LYS A 214 5.13 -2.34 16.50
C LYS A 214 4.51 -3.65 16.03
N LEU A 215 5.27 -4.74 15.96
CA LEU A 215 4.77 -6.06 15.55
C LEU A 215 3.57 -6.51 16.40
N PHE A 216 3.76 -6.54 17.72
CA PHE A 216 2.71 -6.98 18.64
C PHE A 216 1.62 -5.92 18.85
N GLY A 217 1.96 -4.64 18.70
CA GLY A 217 1.01 -3.53 18.65
C GLY A 217 0.02 -3.67 17.50
N ALA A 218 0.47 -4.10 16.32
CA ALA A 218 -0.43 -4.40 15.20
C ALA A 218 -1.32 -5.61 15.48
N ALA A 219 -0.76 -6.69 16.04
CA ALA A 219 -1.54 -7.86 16.45
C ALA A 219 -2.67 -7.48 17.44
N LYS A 220 -2.37 -6.61 18.41
CA LYS A 220 -3.32 -6.10 19.41
C LYS A 220 -4.55 -5.42 18.80
N TRP A 221 -4.41 -4.72 17.68
CA TRP A 221 -5.52 -4.02 17.01
C TRP A 221 -6.42 -4.91 16.16
N THR A 222 -6.15 -6.21 16.13
CA THR A 222 -6.96 -7.17 15.39
C THR A 222 -8.34 -7.29 16.06
N PRO A 223 -9.45 -7.31 15.30
CA PRO A 223 -10.76 -7.64 15.85
C PRO A 223 -10.79 -9.08 16.38
N SER A 224 -11.64 -9.34 17.36
CA SER A 224 -11.91 -10.69 17.87
C SER A 224 -13.35 -10.82 18.33
N CYS A 225 -13.86 -12.05 18.38
CA CYS A 225 -15.20 -12.31 18.88
C CYS A 225 -15.37 -11.74 20.29
N TYR A 226 -16.41 -10.92 20.52
CA TYR A 226 -16.65 -10.19 21.77
C TYR A 226 -15.46 -9.34 22.27
N ASN A 227 -14.52 -8.99 21.39
CA ASN A 227 -13.25 -8.35 21.74
C ASN A 227 -12.43 -9.18 22.77
N GLU A 228 -12.53 -10.51 22.71
CA GLU A 228 -11.93 -11.45 23.66
C GLU A 228 -10.40 -11.46 23.62
N GLN A 229 -9.80 -11.15 22.46
CA GLN A 229 -8.35 -11.09 22.23
C GLN A 229 -7.64 -12.35 22.76
N PRO A 230 -7.97 -13.55 22.21
CA PRO A 230 -7.52 -14.82 22.78
C PRO A 230 -6.05 -15.13 22.54
N TRP A 231 -5.35 -14.34 21.72
CA TRP A 231 -3.94 -14.54 21.38
C TRP A 231 -3.00 -14.10 22.51
N SER A 232 -1.98 -14.91 22.74
CA SER A 232 -0.78 -14.49 23.47
C SER A 232 0.46 -14.99 22.73
N PHE A 233 1.56 -14.25 22.82
CA PHE A 233 2.78 -14.56 22.10
C PHE A 233 3.88 -14.94 23.09
N ARG A 234 4.68 -15.96 22.76
CA ARG A 234 5.96 -16.24 23.43
C ARG A 234 7.06 -15.92 22.44
N VAL A 235 8.04 -15.12 22.84
CA VAL A 235 9.01 -14.52 21.92
C VAL A 235 10.42 -14.76 22.45
N ALA A 236 11.32 -15.22 21.60
CA ALA A 236 12.75 -15.18 21.84
C ALA A 236 13.45 -14.55 20.64
N THR A 237 14.15 -13.45 20.87
CA THR A 237 15.04 -12.81 19.89
C THR A 237 16.38 -13.55 19.80
N ASN A 238 17.12 -13.39 18.71
CA ASN A 238 18.40 -14.08 18.48
C ASN A 238 19.54 -13.70 19.46
N ASP A 239 19.39 -12.61 20.19
CA ASP A 239 20.27 -12.20 21.30
C ASP A 239 19.80 -12.73 22.68
N SER A 240 18.61 -13.33 22.74
CA SER A 240 18.08 -13.94 23.96
C SER A 240 18.79 -15.26 24.28
N PRO A 241 19.15 -15.52 25.56
CA PRO A 241 19.66 -16.83 25.97
C PRO A 241 18.64 -17.97 25.76
N GLN A 242 17.37 -17.64 25.54
CA GLN A 242 16.31 -18.62 25.28
C GLN A 242 16.15 -18.96 23.79
N PHE A 243 16.85 -18.29 22.89
CA PHE A 243 16.67 -18.49 21.44
C PHE A 243 16.85 -19.95 21.02
N GLN A 244 17.94 -20.58 21.48
CA GLN A 244 18.20 -21.98 21.18
C GLN A 244 17.09 -22.90 21.71
N LYS A 245 16.56 -22.62 22.91
CA LYS A 245 15.42 -23.38 23.45
C LYS A 245 14.19 -23.25 22.56
N PHE A 246 13.89 -22.05 22.07
CA PHE A 246 12.78 -21.85 21.14
C PHE A 246 13.00 -22.53 19.79
N LEU A 247 14.24 -22.55 19.29
CA LEU A 247 14.61 -23.27 18.08
C LEU A 247 14.41 -24.78 18.24
N ASP A 248 14.82 -25.35 19.37
CA ASP A 248 14.71 -26.79 19.66
C ASP A 248 13.26 -27.28 19.70
N LEU A 249 12.29 -26.39 19.99
CA LEU A 249 10.85 -26.65 19.96
C LEU A 249 10.27 -26.80 18.54
N LEU A 250 11.02 -26.43 17.51
CA LEU A 250 10.64 -26.65 16.12
C LEU A 250 11.06 -28.06 15.68
N VAL A 251 10.41 -28.62 14.66
CA VAL A 251 10.92 -29.83 14.01
C VAL A 251 12.23 -29.54 13.28
N ASP A 252 13.11 -30.53 13.15
CA ASP A 252 14.48 -30.36 12.65
C ASP A 252 14.54 -29.66 11.28
N MET A 253 13.63 -30.00 10.37
CA MET A 253 13.53 -29.37 9.05
C MET A 253 13.33 -27.83 9.11
N ASN A 254 12.66 -27.32 10.15
CA ASN A 254 12.48 -25.89 10.33
C ASN A 254 13.69 -25.22 10.99
N GLN A 255 14.42 -25.95 11.83
CA GLN A 255 15.58 -25.42 12.53
C GLN A 255 16.72 -25.03 11.58
N ASP A 256 16.88 -25.77 10.47
CA ASP A 256 17.94 -25.57 9.49
C ASP A 256 18.06 -24.13 8.97
N TRP A 257 16.92 -23.43 8.83
CA TRP A 257 16.84 -22.06 8.36
C TRP A 257 16.39 -21.07 9.44
N ALA A 258 15.49 -21.49 10.34
CA ALA A 258 14.97 -20.60 11.39
C ALA A 258 16.03 -20.19 12.42
N LYS A 259 17.15 -20.92 12.52
CA LYS A 259 18.30 -20.53 13.34
C LYS A 259 18.92 -19.17 12.96
N ASN A 260 18.69 -18.71 11.73
CA ASN A 260 19.15 -17.42 11.24
C ASN A 260 18.10 -16.30 11.42
N ALA A 261 16.91 -16.61 11.96
CA ALA A 261 15.88 -15.61 12.19
C ALA A 261 16.26 -14.66 13.33
N SER A 262 15.79 -13.43 13.27
CA SER A 262 15.98 -12.43 14.33
C SER A 262 15.11 -12.72 15.56
N ALA A 263 13.99 -13.43 15.39
CA ALA A 263 13.19 -13.96 16.48
C ALA A 263 12.41 -15.22 16.09
N ILE A 264 12.17 -16.08 17.07
CA ILE A 264 11.22 -17.20 16.99
C ILE A 264 10.08 -16.90 17.97
N VAL A 265 8.85 -17.07 17.48
CA VAL A 265 7.64 -16.72 18.22
C VAL A 265 6.65 -17.88 18.16
N PHE A 266 5.94 -18.13 19.26
CA PHE A 266 4.80 -19.05 19.30
C PHE A 266 3.52 -18.29 19.63
N ILE A 267 2.44 -18.61 18.90
CA ILE A 267 1.10 -18.08 19.17
C ILE A 267 0.36 -19.10 20.04
N ILE A 268 -0.04 -18.67 21.23
CA ILE A 268 -0.86 -19.46 22.14
C ILE A 268 -2.27 -18.85 22.16
N GLY A 269 -3.26 -19.64 21.77
CA GLY A 269 -4.66 -19.25 21.79
C GLY A 269 -5.36 -19.71 23.07
N ARG A 270 -6.22 -18.86 23.64
CA ARG A 270 -7.10 -19.20 24.76
C ARG A 270 -8.40 -19.85 24.25
N LYS A 271 -8.60 -21.13 24.60
CA LYS A 271 -9.74 -21.98 24.21
C LYS A 271 -11.06 -21.61 24.90
N LYS A 272 -11.01 -20.76 25.93
CA LYS A 272 -12.16 -20.38 26.75
C LYS A 272 -12.28 -18.88 26.91
N PHE A 273 -13.52 -18.40 27.01
CA PHE A 273 -13.80 -16.98 27.29
C PHE A 273 -13.41 -16.63 28.74
N ALA A 274 -12.66 -15.54 28.91
CA ALA A 274 -12.17 -15.08 30.21
C ALA A 274 -13.32 -14.72 31.18
N LYS A 275 -14.46 -14.28 30.65
CA LYS A 275 -15.61 -13.84 31.45
C LYS A 275 -16.34 -14.97 32.17
N ASN A 276 -16.41 -16.17 31.58
CA ASN A 276 -17.32 -17.22 32.05
C ASN A 276 -16.80 -18.66 31.89
N ASP A 277 -15.56 -18.83 31.43
CA ASP A 277 -14.91 -20.14 31.22
C ASP A 277 -15.68 -21.08 30.26
N LYS A 278 -16.56 -20.53 29.41
CA LYS A 278 -17.19 -21.28 28.32
C LYS A 278 -16.22 -21.40 27.15
N ASP A 279 -16.41 -22.44 26.35
CA ASP A 279 -15.61 -22.67 25.16
C ASP A 279 -15.71 -21.47 24.20
N ASN A 280 -14.56 -20.99 23.76
CA ASN A 280 -14.41 -20.07 22.65
C ASN A 280 -14.12 -20.92 21.42
N SER A 281 -15.09 -21.10 20.53
CA SER A 281 -14.93 -21.93 19.33
C SER A 281 -14.19 -21.24 18.17
N VAL A 282 -13.94 -19.94 18.26
CA VAL A 282 -13.35 -19.12 17.17
C VAL A 282 -11.96 -18.58 17.51
N TYR A 283 -11.39 -18.97 18.65
CA TYR A 283 -10.07 -18.51 19.10
C TYR A 283 -8.94 -18.72 18.07
N GLN A 284 -8.96 -19.82 17.31
CA GLN A 284 -7.96 -20.09 16.29
C GLN A 284 -8.08 -19.12 15.11
N PHE A 285 -9.31 -18.80 14.69
CA PHE A 285 -9.59 -17.79 13.66
C PHE A 285 -9.11 -16.41 14.10
N ASP A 286 -9.44 -16.01 15.33
CA ASP A 286 -8.99 -14.75 15.94
C ASP A 286 -7.46 -14.68 16.02
N CYS A 287 -6.78 -15.77 16.41
CA CYS A 287 -5.32 -15.85 16.42
C CYS A 287 -4.72 -15.76 15.01
N GLY A 288 -5.35 -16.40 14.01
CA GLY A 288 -4.95 -16.31 12.61
C GLY A 288 -5.07 -14.90 12.04
N ALA A 289 -6.12 -14.16 12.41
CA ALA A 289 -6.27 -12.75 12.07
C ALA A 289 -5.15 -11.90 12.72
N ALA A 290 -4.83 -12.15 14.00
CA ALA A 290 -3.77 -11.43 14.70
C ALA A 290 -2.39 -11.69 14.10
N TRP A 291 -2.14 -12.92 13.66
CA TRP A 291 -0.97 -13.30 12.89
C TRP A 291 -0.86 -12.53 11.56
N MET A 292 -1.97 -12.40 10.82
CA MET A 292 -1.97 -11.69 9.55
C MET A 292 -1.68 -10.19 9.75
N SER A 293 -2.29 -9.55 10.76
CA SER A 293 -1.99 -8.16 11.15
C SER A 293 -0.52 -7.95 11.47
N LEU A 294 0.07 -8.84 12.28
CA LEU A 294 1.50 -8.81 12.64
C LEU A 294 2.38 -8.95 11.39
N THR A 295 2.03 -9.87 10.50
CA THR A 295 2.78 -10.14 9.28
C THR A 295 2.76 -8.94 8.32
N MET A 296 1.63 -8.24 8.20
CA MET A 296 1.55 -7.01 7.41
C MET A 296 2.39 -5.89 8.04
N GLN A 297 2.34 -5.74 9.36
CA GLN A 297 3.19 -4.78 10.05
C GLN A 297 4.69 -5.07 9.87
N ALA A 298 5.09 -6.35 9.87
CA ALA A 298 6.46 -6.74 9.56
C ALA A 298 6.87 -6.26 8.17
N ARG A 299 6.01 -6.44 7.16
CA ARG A 299 6.28 -5.97 5.79
C ARG A 299 6.44 -4.46 5.70
N LEU A 300 5.60 -3.70 6.41
CA LEU A 300 5.72 -2.23 6.47
C LEU A 300 7.06 -1.75 7.09
N MET A 301 7.76 -2.63 7.81
CA MET A 301 9.07 -2.36 8.39
C MET A 301 10.23 -3.01 7.61
N GLY A 302 9.98 -3.54 6.41
CA GLY A 302 10.98 -4.25 5.60
C GLY A 302 11.32 -5.66 6.14
N LEU A 303 10.61 -6.15 7.15
CA LEU A 303 10.82 -7.46 7.77
C LEU A 303 9.89 -8.52 7.18
N TYR A 304 10.25 -9.78 7.34
CA TYR A 304 9.46 -10.91 6.85
C TYR A 304 9.12 -11.87 7.99
N THR A 305 8.02 -12.59 7.81
CA THR A 305 7.58 -13.62 8.74
C THR A 305 7.31 -14.94 8.02
N HIS A 306 7.59 -16.06 8.70
CA HIS A 306 7.35 -17.40 8.18
C HIS A 306 6.60 -18.25 9.20
N GLY A 307 5.32 -18.53 8.94
CA GLY A 307 4.48 -19.37 9.79
C GLY A 307 4.81 -20.86 9.65
N MET A 308 4.83 -21.58 10.76
CA MET A 308 5.25 -22.97 10.87
C MET A 308 4.26 -23.78 11.71
N ALA A 309 3.61 -24.76 11.09
CA ALA A 309 2.89 -25.81 11.82
C ALA A 309 3.82 -26.93 12.31
N GLY A 310 5.02 -27.05 11.73
CA GLY A 310 6.06 -28.02 12.12
C GLY A 310 6.73 -27.65 13.44
N ILE A 311 6.01 -27.88 14.54
CA ILE A 311 6.43 -27.65 15.93
C ILE A 311 6.30 -28.95 16.73
N LYS A 312 7.14 -29.13 17.75
CA LYS A 312 7.05 -30.25 18.70
C LYS A 312 6.01 -29.90 19.78
N LYS A 313 4.72 -30.11 19.50
CA LYS A 313 3.60 -29.59 20.32
C LYS A 313 3.73 -29.95 21.81
N ASP A 314 4.07 -31.20 22.14
CA ASP A 314 4.19 -31.63 23.54
C ASP A 314 5.35 -30.92 24.24
N ASP A 315 6.50 -30.78 23.57
CA ASP A 315 7.64 -30.04 24.11
C ASP A 315 7.30 -28.56 24.31
N VAL A 316 6.54 -27.96 23.39
CA VAL A 316 6.08 -26.57 23.52
C VAL A 316 5.14 -26.42 24.73
N ASN A 317 4.18 -27.33 24.88
CA ASN A 317 3.24 -27.33 26.01
C ASN A 317 4.00 -27.44 27.34
N ASN A 318 4.94 -28.38 27.43
CA ASN A 318 5.74 -28.61 28.63
C ASN A 318 6.66 -27.43 28.93
N TYR A 319 7.33 -26.87 27.92
CA TYR A 319 8.28 -25.78 28.11
C TYR A 319 7.62 -24.48 28.58
N PHE A 320 6.43 -24.17 28.06
CA PHE A 320 5.67 -22.99 28.45
C PHE A 320 4.66 -23.23 29.58
N ASP A 321 4.62 -24.44 30.15
CA ASP A 321 3.69 -24.84 31.20
C ASP A 321 2.22 -24.50 30.84
N LEU A 322 1.81 -24.92 29.64
CA LEU A 322 0.48 -24.60 29.13
C LEU A 322 -0.60 -25.48 29.78
N ASP A 323 -1.68 -24.86 30.25
CA ASP A 323 -2.90 -25.55 30.61
C ASP A 323 -3.62 -25.97 29.31
N THR A 324 -3.39 -27.21 28.85
CA THR A 324 -3.91 -27.70 27.56
C THR A 324 -5.45 -27.79 27.49
N ASP A 325 -6.14 -27.74 28.63
CA ASP A 325 -7.59 -27.65 28.66
C ASP A 325 -8.04 -26.24 28.25
N LYS A 326 -7.26 -25.20 28.57
CA LYS A 326 -7.58 -23.79 28.34
C LYS A 326 -6.77 -23.10 27.26
N GLN A 327 -5.65 -23.68 26.86
CA GLN A 327 -4.68 -23.09 25.95
C GLN A 327 -4.28 -24.08 24.87
N GLU A 328 -3.97 -23.55 23.70
CA GLU A 328 -3.40 -24.33 22.60
C GLU A 328 -2.29 -23.52 21.94
N VAL A 329 -1.15 -24.16 21.65
CA VAL A 329 -0.20 -23.60 20.69
C VAL A 329 -0.77 -23.74 19.26
N ILE A 330 -1.04 -22.60 18.63
CA ILE A 330 -1.61 -22.53 17.28
C ILE A 330 -0.53 -22.83 16.24
N CYS A 331 0.58 -22.09 16.29
CA CYS A 331 1.74 -22.26 15.42
C CYS A 331 2.99 -21.59 16.01
N GLY A 332 4.15 -21.94 15.46
CA GLY A 332 5.38 -21.15 15.60
C GLY A 332 5.58 -20.27 14.37
N PHE A 333 6.37 -19.21 14.47
CA PHE A 333 6.82 -18.44 13.32
C PHE A 333 8.18 -17.78 13.55
N ALA A 334 8.90 -17.55 12.46
CA ALA A 334 10.14 -16.81 12.44
C ALA A 334 9.86 -15.35 12.02
N VAL A 335 10.65 -14.41 12.54
CA VAL A 335 10.71 -13.01 12.11
C VAL A 335 12.15 -12.64 11.82
N GLY A 336 12.39 -11.92 10.72
CA GLY A 336 13.72 -11.38 10.45
C GLY A 336 13.79 -10.54 9.20
N LYS A 337 14.99 -10.00 8.96
CA LYS A 337 15.32 -9.34 7.70
C LYS A 337 15.72 -10.38 6.67
N ASN A 338 15.14 -10.28 5.47
CA ASN A 338 15.46 -11.20 4.38
C ASN A 338 16.87 -10.92 3.83
N THR A 339 17.55 -11.96 3.35
CA THR A 339 18.90 -11.90 2.76
C THR A 339 19.02 -12.85 1.57
N THR A 340 20.20 -12.95 0.95
CA THR A 340 20.44 -13.81 -0.21
C THR A 340 20.17 -15.29 0.10
N LYS A 341 19.58 -16.03 -0.85
CA LYS A 341 19.28 -17.46 -0.70
C LYS A 341 20.51 -18.33 -0.39
N ASP A 342 21.71 -17.85 -0.69
CA ASP A 342 22.99 -18.54 -0.45
C ASP A 342 23.23 -18.92 1.02
N VAL A 343 22.54 -18.26 1.97
CA VAL A 343 22.58 -18.64 3.40
C VAL A 343 21.81 -19.94 3.69
N LEU A 344 21.02 -20.42 2.74
CA LEU A 344 20.23 -21.64 2.86
C LEU A 344 20.96 -22.85 2.26
N PRO A 345 20.72 -24.07 2.80
CA PRO A 345 21.06 -25.31 2.12
C PRO A 345 20.46 -25.36 0.70
N GLU A 346 21.16 -25.98 -0.25
CA GLU A 346 20.78 -26.04 -1.68
C GLU A 346 19.31 -26.44 -1.92
N LYS A 347 18.83 -27.48 -1.23
CA LYS A 347 17.43 -27.95 -1.31
C LYS A 347 16.38 -26.91 -0.88
N LEU A 348 16.76 -25.95 -0.05
CA LEU A 348 15.89 -24.86 0.38
C LEU A 348 15.99 -23.64 -0.53
N GLN A 349 17.11 -23.44 -1.21
CA GLN A 349 17.28 -22.37 -2.19
C GLN A 349 16.27 -22.49 -3.35
N GLU A 350 16.01 -23.71 -3.83
CA GLU A 350 14.99 -23.97 -4.86
C GLU A 350 13.57 -23.59 -4.42
N LYS A 351 13.31 -23.56 -3.11
CA LYS A 351 12.00 -23.24 -2.52
C LYS A 351 11.85 -21.77 -2.16
N GLU A 352 12.89 -20.96 -2.40
CA GLU A 352 12.98 -19.56 -2.01
C GLU A 352 12.47 -18.64 -3.13
N HIS A 353 11.21 -18.87 -3.55
CA HIS A 353 10.55 -18.13 -4.62
C HIS A 353 9.09 -17.77 -4.28
N LEU A 354 8.55 -16.78 -4.98
CA LEU A 354 7.16 -16.35 -4.85
C LEU A 354 6.17 -17.41 -5.38
N ARG A 355 5.29 -17.92 -4.51
CA ARG A 355 4.20 -18.83 -4.92
C ARG A 355 2.99 -18.10 -5.51
N GLY A 356 2.36 -18.69 -6.53
CA GLY A 356 1.06 -18.29 -7.09
C GLY A 356 -0.14 -18.56 -6.16
N ARG A 357 -1.34 -18.22 -6.61
CA ARG A 357 -2.62 -18.47 -5.93
C ARG A 357 -3.63 -19.05 -6.92
N ASN A 358 -4.60 -19.79 -6.38
CA ASN A 358 -5.78 -20.24 -7.11
C ASN A 358 -6.60 -19.05 -7.61
N ASP A 359 -7.39 -19.27 -8.66
CA ASP A 359 -8.27 -18.25 -9.22
C ASP A 359 -9.45 -17.96 -8.28
N LEU A 360 -10.05 -16.77 -8.40
CA LEU A 360 -11.10 -16.31 -7.48
C LEU A 360 -12.34 -17.21 -7.50
N ASP A 361 -12.68 -17.77 -8.66
CA ASP A 361 -13.83 -18.64 -8.87
C ASP A 361 -13.70 -20.00 -8.18
N GLU A 362 -12.49 -20.38 -7.75
CA GLU A 362 -12.28 -21.59 -6.95
C GLU A 362 -12.74 -21.45 -5.49
N PHE A 363 -12.88 -20.21 -4.97
CA PHE A 363 -13.21 -19.99 -3.55
C PHE A 363 -14.21 -18.86 -3.29
N VAL A 364 -14.75 -18.22 -4.32
CA VAL A 364 -15.79 -17.18 -4.20
C VAL A 364 -17.03 -17.57 -5.00
N GLU A 365 -18.17 -17.64 -4.31
CA GLU A 365 -19.49 -17.83 -4.93
C GLU A 365 -20.38 -16.63 -4.61
N PHE A 366 -20.94 -16.00 -5.65
CA PHE A 366 -21.85 -14.87 -5.50
C PHE A 366 -23.30 -15.34 -5.60
N TYR A 367 -24.08 -15.10 -4.55
CA TYR A 367 -25.52 -15.35 -4.52
C TYR A 367 -26.23 -14.03 -4.87
N SER A 368 -27.02 -14.04 -5.94
CA SER A 368 -27.78 -12.88 -6.44
C SER A 368 -29.13 -12.71 -5.76
#